data_AF-A0A3M1EIM7-F1
#
_entry.id   AF-A0A3M1EIM7-F1
#
_cell.length_a   1.000
_cell.length_b   1.000
_cell.length_c   1.000
_cell.angle_alpha   90.00
_cell.angle_beta   90.00
_cell.angle_gamma   90.00
#
_symmetry.space_group_name_H-M   'P 1'
#
loop_
_entity.id
_entity.type
_entity.pdbx_description
1 polymer ?
#
loop_
_entity_poly.entity_id
_entity_poly.type
_entity_poly.pdbx_seq_one_letter_code
_entity_poly.pdbx_strand_id
1 'polypeptide(L)'
;MLVSNDDGIAAAGLRSLAEGVSALGEVVVVAPDKEQSATSHSLTLWHPLRLTEQAPGWYASDGGPADCVNLGVFWVMRERKPDI
;
A
#
# COMPACT_ATOMS: atom_id res chain seq x y z
N MET A 1 0.62 4.54 11.45
CA MET A 1 1.69 3.76 10.81
C MET A 1 1.24 3.32 9.43
N LEU A 2 2.15 3.29 8.46
CA LEU A 2 1.89 2.76 7.12
C LEU A 2 2.49 1.36 6.99
N VAL A 3 1.73 0.41 6.47
CA VAL A 3 2.17 -0.96 6.20
C VAL A 3 1.96 -1.25 4.71
N SER A 4 2.98 -1.79 4.05
CA SER A 4 2.96 -2.13 2.62
C SER A 4 3.72 -3.42 2.35
N ASN A 5 3.44 -4.07 1.23
CA ASN A 5 4.21 -5.21 0.72
C ASN A 5 4.21 -5.20 -0.83
N ASP A 6 4.95 -6.16 -1.41
CA ASP A 6 5.06 -6.34 -2.86
C ASP A 6 4.18 -7.50 -3.37
N ASP A 7 3.78 -8.42 -2.48
CA ASP A 7 2.95 -9.60 -2.79
C ASP A 7 1.47 -9.22 -3.04
N GLY A 8 1.07 -8.01 -2.63
CA GLY A 8 -0.27 -7.45 -2.82
C GLY A 8 -1.16 -7.44 -1.58
N ILE A 9 -2.30 -6.73 -1.71
CA ILE A 9 -3.24 -6.42 -0.63
C ILE A 9 -3.91 -7.65 -0.02
N ALA A 10 -3.99 -8.75 -0.78
CA ALA A 10 -4.58 -10.01 -0.34
C ALA A 10 -3.60 -10.94 0.40
N ALA A 11 -2.32 -10.55 0.54
CA ALA A 11 -1.31 -11.39 1.16
C ALA A 11 -1.60 -11.63 2.65
N ALA A 12 -1.61 -12.90 3.05
CA ALA A 12 -1.84 -13.28 4.45
C ALA A 12 -0.79 -12.70 5.41
N GLY A 13 0.46 -12.54 4.94
CA GLY A 13 1.54 -11.92 5.71
C GLY A 13 1.29 -10.44 6.01
N LEU A 14 0.77 -9.69 5.03
CA LEU A 14 0.41 -8.27 5.20
C LEU A 14 -0.65 -8.09 6.28
N ARG A 15 -1.67 -8.95 6.26
CA ARG A 15 -2.72 -8.96 7.27
C ARG A 15 -2.20 -9.30 8.66
N SER A 16 -1.37 -10.32 8.77
CA SER A 16 -0.78 -10.72 10.05
C SER A 16 0.08 -9.59 10.64
N LEU A 17 0.83 -8.88 9.79
CA LEU A 17 1.64 -7.73 10.22
C LEU A 17 0.75 -6.55 10.67
N ALA A 18 -0.24 -6.17 9.87
CA ALA A 18 -1.16 -5.08 10.18
C ALA A 18 -1.92 -5.34 11.50
N GLU A 19 -2.39 -6.56 11.71
CA GLU A 19 -3.03 -6.99 12.96
C GLU A 19 -2.05 -6.92 14.15
N GLY A 20 -0.80 -7.39 13.97
CA GLY A 20 0.22 -7.38 15.01
C GLY A 20 0.65 -5.98 15.46
N VAL A 21 0.66 -5.00 14.55
CA VAL A 21 1.02 -3.61 14.86
C VAL A 21 -0.18 -2.71 15.19
N SER A 22 -1.42 -3.21 15.04
CA SER A 22 -2.65 -2.46 15.34
C SER A 22 -2.75 -1.97 16.78
N ALA A 23 -2.12 -2.67 17.73
CA ALA A 23 -2.10 -2.28 19.14
C ALA A 23 -1.19 -1.06 19.41
N LEU A 24 -0.30 -0.69 18.47
CA LEU A 24 0.63 0.43 18.60
C LEU A 24 0.02 1.76 18.13
N GLY A 25 -1.13 1.73 17.45
CA GLY A 25 -1.82 2.92 16.98
C GLY A 25 -2.61 2.66 15.70
N GLU A 26 -3.02 3.76 15.04
CA GLU A 26 -3.74 3.68 13.77
C GLU A 26 -2.84 3.09 12.68
N VAL A 27 -3.35 2.06 11.99
CA VAL A 27 -2.66 1.36 10.91
C VAL A 27 -3.38 1.63 9.60
N VAL A 28 -2.62 2.13 8.63
CA VAL A 28 -3.02 2.26 7.24
C VAL A 28 -2.25 1.23 6.45
N VAL A 29 -2.95 0.45 5.62
CA VAL A 29 -2.37 -0.54 4.73
C VAL A 29 -2.48 -0.06 3.29
N VAL A 30 -1.37 -0.06 2.55
CA VAL A 30 -1.33 0.24 1.12
C VAL A 30 -0.52 -0.85 0.43
N ALA A 31 -1.08 -1.51 -0.58
CA ALA A 31 -0.37 -2.57 -1.31
C ALA A 31 -0.90 -2.72 -2.76
N PRO A 32 -0.17 -3.42 -3.66
CA PRO A 32 -0.67 -3.71 -4.99
C PRO A 32 -1.97 -4.52 -4.99
N ASP A 33 -2.88 -4.28 -5.94
CA ASP A 33 -4.11 -5.07 -6.13
C ASP A 33 -3.81 -6.53 -6.54
N LYS A 34 -2.66 -6.76 -7.19
CA LYS A 34 -2.22 -8.08 -7.66
C LYS A 34 -0.75 -8.29 -7.38
N GLU A 35 -0.39 -9.55 -7.12
CA GLU A 35 0.98 -10.05 -7.05
C GLU A 35 1.79 -9.58 -8.27
N GLN A 36 2.80 -8.74 -8.05
CA GLN A 36 3.62 -8.16 -9.12
C GLN A 36 4.90 -8.96 -9.42
N SER A 37 4.96 -10.23 -9.02
CA SER A 37 6.14 -11.10 -9.10
C SER A 37 6.69 -11.37 -10.51
N ALA A 38 6.05 -10.86 -11.57
CA ALA A 38 6.47 -11.09 -12.97
C ALA A 38 6.46 -9.86 -13.90
N THR A 39 6.49 -8.62 -13.39
CA THR A 39 6.56 -7.42 -14.26
C THR A 39 7.84 -6.62 -14.06
N SER A 40 8.86 -7.04 -14.81
CA SER A 40 10.11 -6.30 -15.03
C SER A 40 9.84 -4.94 -15.69
N HIS A 41 10.42 -3.88 -15.12
CA HIS A 41 10.74 -2.62 -15.81
C HIS A 41 9.60 -1.90 -16.54
N SER A 42 8.57 -1.46 -15.84
CA SER A 42 7.68 -0.45 -16.41
C SER A 42 7.34 0.56 -15.33
N LEU A 43 8.14 1.63 -15.27
CA LEU A 43 7.72 2.89 -14.67
C LEU A 43 6.30 3.15 -15.20
N THR A 44 5.30 3.15 -14.32
CA THR A 44 3.90 3.42 -14.66
C THR A 44 3.77 4.91 -15.03
N LEU A 45 4.32 5.30 -16.18
CA LEU A 45 4.33 6.67 -16.71
C LEU A 45 3.14 6.98 -17.63
N TRP A 46 2.27 6.00 -17.90
CA TRP A 46 1.29 6.10 -18.98
C TRP A 46 -0.18 6.22 -18.55
N HIS A 47 -0.49 6.09 -17.25
CA HIS A 47 -1.88 6.18 -16.77
C HIS A 47 -1.91 6.78 -15.35
N PRO A 48 -2.96 7.53 -14.97
CA PRO A 48 -3.15 7.93 -13.59
C PRO A 48 -3.29 6.68 -12.71
N LEU A 49 -2.43 6.58 -11.70
CA LEU A 49 -2.51 5.52 -10.69
C LEU A 49 -3.84 5.62 -9.95
N ARG A 50 -4.50 4.48 -9.75
CA ARG A 50 -5.73 4.39 -8.97
C ARG A 50 -5.46 3.74 -7.63
N LEU A 51 -5.92 4.42 -6.59
CA LEU A 51 -5.98 3.90 -5.24
C LEU A 51 -7.44 3.54 -4.95
N THR A 52 -7.71 2.29 -4.62
CA THR A 52 -9.05 1.80 -4.28
C THR A 52 -9.07 1.36 -2.83
N GLU A 53 -9.96 1.94 -2.03
CA GLU A 53 -10.18 1.47 -0.65
C GLU A 53 -10.96 0.16 -0.68
N GLN A 54 -10.32 -0.92 -0.23
CA GLN A 54 -10.93 -2.25 -0.16
C GLN A 54 -11.65 -2.47 1.17
N ALA A 55 -11.19 -1.82 2.23
CA ALA A 55 -11.79 -1.77 3.55
C ALA A 55 -11.29 -0.51 4.29
N PRO A 56 -11.94 -0.07 5.40
CA PRO A 56 -11.48 1.09 6.15
C PRO A 56 -10.00 1.00 6.51
N GLY A 57 -9.19 1.93 5.99
CA GLY A 57 -7.74 1.96 6.22
C GLY A 57 -6.92 0.96 5.39
N TRP A 58 -7.53 0.30 4.40
CA TRP A 58 -6.91 -0.67 3.50
C TRP A 58 -7.07 -0.24 2.04
N TYR A 59 -5.95 0.05 1.39
CA TYR A 59 -5.92 0.60 0.04
C TYR A 59 -5.13 -0.28 -0.92
N ALA A 60 -5.76 -0.63 -2.04
CA ALA A 60 -5.14 -1.33 -3.14
C ALA A 60 -4.72 -0.33 -4.23
N SER A 61 -3.49 -0.48 -4.74
CA SER A 61 -2.96 0.31 -5.85
C SER A 61 -2.86 -0.55 -7.12
N ASP A 62 -3.21 0.02 -8.27
CA ASP A 62 -2.97 -0.61 -9.58
C ASP A 62 -1.57 -0.31 -10.17
N GLY A 63 -0.71 0.38 -9.41
CA GLY A 63 0.70 0.64 -9.73
C GLY A 63 1.68 -0.38 -9.16
N GLY A 64 2.96 -0.19 -9.46
CA GLY A 64 4.04 -1.02 -8.91
C GLY A 64 4.34 -0.74 -7.43
N PRO A 65 5.23 -1.52 -6.78
CA PRO A 65 5.60 -1.31 -5.37
C PRO A 65 6.11 0.11 -5.06
N ALA A 66 6.89 0.70 -5.97
CA ALA A 66 7.38 2.07 -5.85
C ALA A 66 6.26 3.13 -5.91
N ASP A 67 5.17 2.83 -6.62
CA ASP A 67 3.99 3.69 -6.72
C ASP A 67 3.11 3.59 -5.46
N CYS A 68 3.07 2.42 -4.81
CA CYS A 68 2.36 2.21 -3.55
C CYS A 68 2.93 3.05 -2.40
N VAL A 69 4.26 3.14 -2.31
CA VAL A 69 4.93 3.98 -1.29
C VAL A 69 4.67 5.46 -1.55
N ASN A 70 4.78 5.92 -2.81
CA ASN A 70 4.48 7.31 -3.16
C ASN A 70 3.02 7.65 -2.89
N LEU A 71 2.06 6.80 -3.24
CA LEU A 71 0.64 7.03 -2.97
C LEU A 71 0.32 7.00 -1.47
N GLY A 72 0.92 6.08 -0.69
CA GLY A 72 0.76 6.06 0.76
C GLY A 72 1.23 7.36 1.43
N VAL A 73 2.40 7.85 1.02
CA VAL A 73 2.99 9.08 1.58
C VAL A 73 2.28 10.36 1.10
N PHE A 74 1.85 10.43 -0.17
CA PHE A 74 1.25 11.66 -0.72
C PHE A 74 -0.27 11.72 -0.61
N TRP A 75 -0.97 10.59 -0.56
CA TRP A 75 -2.44 10.54 -0.66
C TRP A 75 -3.12 10.25 0.68
N VAL A 76 -2.59 9.31 1.48
CA VAL A 76 -3.17 9.00 2.80
C VAL A 76 -2.63 9.94 3.89
N MET A 77 -1.40 10.44 3.74
CA MET A 77 -0.69 11.21 4.78
C MET A 77 -0.71 12.73 4.59
N ARG A 78 -1.73 13.30 3.93
CA ARG A 78 -1.88 14.77 3.83
C ARG A 78 -2.01 15.47 5.20
N GLU A 79 -2.34 14.75 6.28
CA GLU A 79 -2.45 15.33 7.64
C GLU A 79 -1.39 14.86 8.65
N ARG A 80 -0.70 13.71 8.45
CA ARG A 80 0.38 13.26 9.34
C ARG A 80 1.42 12.42 8.59
N LYS A 81 2.66 12.90 8.59
CA LYS A 81 3.83 12.13 8.13
C LYS A 81 4.05 10.89 9.03
N PRO A 82 4.50 9.75 8.49
CA PRO A 82 4.89 8.62 9.30
C PRO A 82 6.20 8.91 10.02
N ASP A 83 6.31 8.38 11.24
CA ASP A 83 7.53 8.49 12.05
C ASP A 83 8.65 7.54 11.57
N ILE A 84 8.32 6.52 10.76
CA ILE A 84 9.24 5.60 10.11
C ILE A 84 8.59 4.90 8.91
#